data_AF-A0A7V9ZMF7-F1
#
_entry.id   AF-A0A7V9ZMF7-F1
#
_cell.length_a   1.000
_cell.length_b   1.000
_cell.length_c   1.000
_cell.angle_alpha   90.00
_cell.angle_beta   90.00
_cell.angle_gamma   90.00
#
_symmetry.space_group_name_H-M   'P 1'
#
loop_
_entity.id
_entity.type
_entity.pdbx_description
1 polymer ?
#
loop_
_entity_poly.entity_id
_entity_poly.type
_entity_poly.pdbx_seq_one_letter_code
_entity_poly.pdbx_strand_id
1 'polypeptide(L)'
;MADDIIAVYKEIYDVVIPDLDYYIRQIDCRDGCPVNTDPRGYMLALHAGNFLEGYKIARGPNPFASICGMICGAPCESTCRRDRVDKTLTIR
;
A
#
# COMPACT_ATOMS: atom_id res chain seq x y z
N MET A 1 -32.74 -12.03 -18.57
CA MET A 1 -33.39 -11.92 -17.23
C MET A 1 -32.37 -11.73 -16.11
N ALA A 2 -31.35 -12.59 -15.96
CA ALA A 2 -30.25 -12.35 -15.01
C ALA A 2 -29.28 -11.24 -15.48
N ASP A 3 -28.99 -11.20 -16.79
CA ASP A 3 -28.11 -10.18 -17.39
C ASP A 3 -28.71 -8.77 -17.32
N ASP A 4 -30.03 -8.65 -17.42
CA ASP A 4 -30.75 -7.37 -17.33
C ASP A 4 -30.66 -6.78 -15.91
N ILE A 5 -30.72 -7.63 -14.87
CA ILE A 5 -30.58 -7.21 -13.47
C ILE A 5 -29.14 -6.75 -13.19
N ILE A 6 -28.13 -7.47 -13.71
CA ILE A 6 -26.72 -7.09 -13.57
C ILE A 6 -26.44 -5.74 -14.26
N ALA A 7 -27.07 -5.47 -15.41
CA ALA A 7 -26.98 -4.19 -16.09
C ALA A 7 -27.55 -3.04 -15.26
N VAL A 8 -28.74 -3.22 -14.66
CA VAL A 8 -29.34 -2.23 -13.75
C VAL A 8 -28.46 -1.96 -12.53
N TYR A 9 -27.90 -2.98 -11.91
CA TYR A 9 -26.99 -2.79 -10.78
C TYR A 9 -25.69 -2.09 -11.17
N LYS A 10 -25.17 -2.28 -12.39
CA LYS A 10 -24.01 -1.53 -12.90
C LYS A 10 -24.30 -0.05 -13.14
N GLU A 11 -25.53 0.32 -13.47
CA GLU A 11 -25.93 1.73 -13.61
C GLU A 11 -26.05 2.42 -12.24
N ILE A 12 -26.42 1.68 -11.20
CA ILE A 12 -26.66 2.23 -9.86
C ILE A 12 -25.40 2.16 -8.98
N TYR A 13 -24.59 1.11 -9.14
CA TYR A 13 -23.42 0.85 -8.32
C TYR A 13 -22.20 0.59 -9.22
N ASP A 14 -21.10 1.28 -8.92
CA ASP A 14 -19.79 0.98 -9.51
C ASP A 14 -19.22 -0.29 -8.85
N VAL A 15 -19.72 -1.44 -9.31
CA VAL A 15 -19.30 -2.76 -8.80
C VAL A 15 -18.09 -3.24 -9.60
N VAL A 16 -16.94 -3.25 -8.96
CA VAL A 16 -15.71 -3.84 -9.48
C VAL A 16 -15.58 -5.27 -8.96
N ILE A 17 -15.40 -6.24 -9.85
CA ILE A 17 -15.03 -7.61 -9.45
C ILE A 17 -13.57 -7.56 -8.96
N PRO A 18 -13.28 -7.87 -7.69
CA PRO A 18 -11.92 -7.76 -7.16
C PRO A 18 -10.96 -8.71 -7.87
N ASP A 19 -9.96 -8.15 -8.54
CA ASP A 19 -8.79 -8.85 -9.04
C ASP A 19 -7.58 -8.63 -8.11
N LEU A 20 -6.39 -9.13 -8.50
CA LEU A 20 -5.20 -8.99 -7.68
C LEU A 20 -4.83 -7.50 -7.44
N ASP A 21 -4.94 -6.67 -8.48
CA ASP A 21 -4.60 -5.25 -8.41
C ASP A 21 -5.56 -4.49 -7.49
N TYR A 22 -6.84 -4.86 -7.46
CA TYR A 22 -7.79 -4.35 -6.47
C TYR A 22 -7.25 -4.57 -5.05
N TYR A 23 -6.83 -5.79 -4.71
CA TYR A 23 -6.35 -6.11 -3.36
C TYR A 23 -5.02 -5.42 -3.03
N ILE A 24 -4.12 -5.28 -4.01
CA ILE A 24 -2.84 -4.58 -3.81
C ILE A 24 -3.07 -3.09 -3.50
N ARG A 25 -4.01 -2.45 -4.21
CA ARG A 25 -4.38 -1.04 -3.96
C ARG A 25 -5.03 -0.82 -2.60
N GLN A 26 -5.57 -1.86 -1.96
CA GLN A 26 -6.02 -1.80 -0.56
C GLN A 26 -4.85 -1.79 0.45
N ILE A 27 -3.60 -1.62 0.02
CA ILE A 27 -2.46 -1.36 0.92
C ILE A 27 -2.11 0.13 0.82
N ASP A 28 -2.86 0.95 1.54
CA ASP A 28 -2.90 2.41 1.37
C ASP A 28 -1.51 3.08 1.45
N CYS A 29 -0.59 2.57 2.27
CA CYS A 29 0.77 3.10 2.37
C CYS A 29 1.67 2.72 1.17
N ARG A 30 1.41 1.59 0.52
CA ARG A 30 2.07 1.20 -0.73
C ARG A 30 1.49 1.99 -1.90
N ASP A 31 0.16 2.09 -1.97
CA ASP A 31 -0.54 2.85 -3.01
C ASP A 31 -0.22 4.35 -2.95
N GLY A 32 -0.10 4.91 -1.73
CA GLY A 32 0.34 6.28 -1.52
C GLY A 32 1.83 6.52 -1.80
N CYS A 33 2.64 5.47 -1.99
CA CYS A 33 4.05 5.62 -2.34
C CYS A 33 4.21 5.81 -3.86
N PRO A 34 4.81 6.91 -4.35
CA PRO A 34 4.95 7.17 -5.79
C PRO A 34 5.71 6.10 -6.58
N VAL A 35 6.54 5.33 -5.89
CA VAL A 35 7.35 4.24 -6.47
C VAL A 35 6.90 2.87 -5.99
N ASN A 36 5.71 2.74 -5.38
CA ASN A 36 5.14 1.47 -4.93
C ASN A 36 6.06 0.65 -4.02
N THR A 37 6.86 1.32 -3.17
CA THR A 37 7.57 0.64 -2.08
C THR A 37 6.55 -0.10 -1.20
N ASP A 38 6.93 -1.23 -0.60
CA ASP A 38 6.05 -1.98 0.32
C ASP A 38 6.42 -1.74 1.80
N PRO A 39 5.93 -0.64 2.43
CA PRO A 39 6.08 -0.38 3.86
C PRO A 39 5.68 -1.53 4.76
N ARG A 40 4.53 -2.15 4.47
CA ARG A 40 4.03 -3.26 5.28
C ARG A 40 5.03 -4.41 5.26
N GLY A 41 5.49 -4.80 4.08
CA GLY A 41 6.44 -5.89 3.89
C GLY A 41 7.75 -5.65 4.62
N TYR A 42 8.41 -4.51 4.36
CA TYR A 42 9.71 -4.27 4.98
C TYR A 42 9.61 -4.05 6.49
N MET A 43 8.56 -3.40 7.00
CA MET A 43 8.39 -3.20 8.45
C MET A 43 8.17 -4.52 9.19
N LEU A 44 7.42 -5.45 8.60
CA LEU A 44 7.27 -6.79 9.18
C LEU A 44 8.59 -7.55 9.21
N ALA A 45 9.41 -7.43 8.17
CA ALA A 45 10.75 -8.01 8.16
C ALA A 45 11.65 -7.38 9.23
N LEU A 46 11.61 -6.04 9.39
CA LEU A 46 12.34 -5.33 10.44
C LEU A 46 11.87 -5.75 11.84
N HIS A 47 10.55 -5.88 12.06
CA HIS A 47 9.98 -6.35 13.32
C HIS A 47 10.43 -7.77 13.67
N ALA A 48 10.57 -8.64 12.67
CA ALA A 48 11.10 -9.98 12.82
C ALA A 48 12.64 -10.04 13.01
N GLY A 49 13.34 -8.90 13.00
CA GLY A 49 14.81 -8.82 13.08
C GLY A 49 15.54 -9.11 11.77
N ASN A 50 14.82 -9.28 10.65
CA ASN A 50 15.35 -9.59 9.34
C ASN A 50 15.72 -8.31 8.56
N PHE A 51 16.72 -7.57 9.05
CA PHE A 51 17.10 -6.26 8.50
C PHE A 51 17.47 -6.29 7.01
N LEU A 52 18.23 -7.29 6.58
CA LEU A 52 18.62 -7.44 5.18
C LEU A 52 17.40 -7.62 4.27
N GLU A 53 16.43 -8.39 4.71
CA GLU A 53 15.22 -8.65 3.94
C GLU A 53 14.34 -7.40 3.87
N GLY A 54 14.19 -6.68 4.99
CA GLY A 54 13.52 -5.39 5.00
C GLY A 54 14.16 -4.41 4.00
N TYR A 55 15.48 -4.33 3.98
CA TYR A 55 16.19 -3.49 3.03
C TYR A 55 15.97 -3.92 1.57
N LYS A 56 15.98 -5.23 1.28
CA LYS A 56 15.70 -5.74 -0.08
C LYS A 56 14.29 -5.40 -0.54
N ILE A 57 13.30 -5.57 0.32
CA ILE A 57 11.91 -5.22 0.02
C ILE A 57 11.79 -3.73 -0.28
N ALA A 58 12.35 -2.88 0.59
CA ALA A 58 12.32 -1.42 0.40
C ALA A 58 13.04 -1.00 -0.89
N ARG A 59 14.20 -1.58 -1.17
CA ARG A 59 15.02 -1.25 -2.35
C ARG A 59 14.47 -1.80 -3.65
N GLY A 60 13.67 -2.87 -3.61
CA GLY A 60 13.16 -3.59 -4.78
C GLY A 60 12.61 -2.66 -5.86
N PRO A 61 11.60 -1.82 -5.54
CA PRO A 61 11.09 -0.83 -6.47
C PRO A 61 11.76 0.55 -6.32
N ASN A 62 12.46 0.81 -5.22
CA ASN A 62 13.08 2.10 -4.91
C ASN A 62 14.62 2.00 -4.81
N PRO A 63 15.37 2.28 -5.90
CA PRO A 63 16.84 2.22 -5.86
C PRO A 63 17.47 3.24 -4.89
N PHE A 64 16.68 4.22 -4.44
CA PHE A 64 17.06 5.30 -3.53
C PHE A 64 16.46 5.13 -2.12
N ALA A 65 16.10 3.91 -1.72
CA ALA A 65 15.46 3.64 -0.42
C ALA A 65 16.14 4.33 0.78
N SER A 66 17.47 4.32 0.83
CA SER A 66 18.24 4.94 1.92
C SER A 66 18.08 6.46 1.99
N ILE A 67 18.10 7.16 0.86
CA ILE A 67 17.94 8.63 0.86
C ILE A 67 16.47 9.01 1.02
N CYS A 68 15.54 8.25 0.44
CA CYS A 68 14.11 8.45 0.64
C CYS A 68 13.68 8.28 2.11
N GLY A 69 14.26 7.35 2.87
CA GLY A 69 14.01 7.26 4.32
C GLY A 69 14.39 8.55 5.08
N MET A 70 15.37 9.30 4.57
CA MET A 70 15.80 10.55 5.21
C MET A 70 14.98 11.77 4.77
N ILE A 71 14.67 11.88 3.47
CA ILE A 71 14.18 13.15 2.87
C ILE A 71 12.79 13.07 2.25
N CYS A 72 12.16 11.89 2.19
CA CYS A 72 10.85 11.75 1.55
C CYS A 72 9.80 12.63 2.23
N GLY A 73 8.92 13.23 1.42
CA GLY A 73 7.72 13.95 1.90
C GLY A 73 6.65 13.05 2.52
N ALA A 74 6.92 11.73 2.64
CA ALA A 74 6.09 10.74 3.28
C ALA A 74 4.59 10.72 2.88
N PRO A 75 4.24 10.71 1.57
CA PRO A 75 2.84 10.59 1.15
C PRO A 75 2.20 9.26 1.57
N CYS A 76 3.01 8.23 1.83
CA CYS A 76 2.57 6.94 2.37
C CYS A 76 2.14 7.02 3.86
N GLU A 77 2.59 8.02 4.61
CA GLU A 77 2.19 8.23 6.01
C GLU A 77 0.82 8.92 6.08
N SER A 78 0.51 9.84 5.16
CA SER A 78 -0.78 10.54 5.15
C SER A 78 -1.98 9.64 4.83
N THR A 79 -1.75 8.50 4.18
CA THR A 79 -2.77 7.48 3.89
C THR A 79 -2.72 6.30 4.87
N CYS A 80 -1.89 6.36 5.93
CA CYS A 80 -1.67 5.23 6.83
C CYS A 80 -2.94 4.85 7.60
N ARG A 81 -3.50 3.66 7.34
CA ARG A 81 -4.69 3.16 8.07
C ARG A 81 -4.51 3.02 9.58
N ARG A 82 -3.27 2.93 10.06
CA ARG A 82 -2.97 2.81 11.49
C ARG A 82 -3.45 4.04 12.28
N ASP A 83 -3.55 5.19 11.62
CA ASP A 83 -4.12 6.42 12.19
C ASP A 83 -5.56 6.24 12.71
N ARG A 84 -6.32 5.30 12.11
CA ARG A 84 -7.68 4.95 12.55
C ARG A 84 -7.72 4.10 13.83
N VAL A 85 -6.57 3.63 14.30
CA VAL A 85 -6.45 2.74 15.47
C VAL A 85 -5.71 3.45 16.59
N ASP A 86 -4.49 3.90 16.33
CA ASP A 86 -3.65 4.58 17.32
C ASP A 86 -2.97 5.81 16.72
N LYS A 87 -1.91 5.61 15.94
CA LYS A 87 -1.13 6.68 15.33
C LYS A 87 -0.54 6.24 14.01
N THR A 88 -0.39 7.18 13.10
CA THR A 88 0.39 6.98 11.88
C THR A 88 1.80 6.44 12.21
N LEU A 89 2.24 5.46 11.42
CA LEU A 89 3.59 4.90 11.55
C LEU A 89 4.61 5.82 10.87
N THR A 90 5.79 5.94 11.48
CA THR A 90 6.95 6.54 10.81
C THR A 90 7.52 5.53 9.82
N ILE A 91 7.31 5.80 8.54
CA ILE A 91 7.68 4.95 7.40
C ILE A 91 9.04 5.32 6.86
N ARG A 92 9.35 6.62 6.82
CA ARG A 92 10.66 7.12 6.40
C ARG A 92 11.71 6.97 7.49
#